data_AF-A0AAU9Q1B9-F1
#
_entry.id   AF-A0AAU9Q1B9-F1
#
_cell.length_a   1.000
_cell.length_b   1.000
_cell.length_c   1.000
_cell.angle_alpha   90.00
_cell.angle_beta   90.00
_cell.angle_gamma   90.00
#
_symmetry.space_group_name_H-M   'P 1'
#
loop_
_entity.id
_entity.type
_entity.pdbx_description
1 polymer ?
#
loop_
_entity_poly.entity_id
_entity_poly.type
_entity_poly.pdbx_seq_one_letter_code
_entity_poly.pdbx_strand_id
1 'polypeptide(L)'
;MRDKVHYSITRKLRQAEGELVYSLDVFGDHIAEREGYKSVEGIEAIHFYLIHKFNWQPSAVKGMSFEDLRFILSEEMHGWTLPKEAL
;
A
#
# COMPACT_ATOMS: atom_id res chain seq x y z
N MET A 1 26.83 21.51 2.18
CA MET A 1 26.12 21.86 0.93
C MET A 1 25.67 20.56 0.28
N ARG A 2 24.44 20.45 -0.23
CA ARG A 2 23.99 19.22 -0.92
C ARG A 2 24.70 19.11 -2.27
N ASP A 3 25.12 17.92 -2.65
CA ASP A 3 25.87 17.65 -3.88
C ASP A 3 25.12 16.69 -4.83
N LYS A 4 25.71 16.41 -5.99
CA LYS A 4 25.11 15.53 -7.01
C LYS A 4 24.84 14.13 -6.47
N VAL A 5 25.72 13.60 -5.62
CA VAL A 5 25.58 12.28 -5.01
C VAL A 5 24.36 12.26 -4.09
N HIS A 6 24.23 13.24 -3.19
CA HIS A 6 23.08 13.40 -2.31
C HIS A 6 21.77 13.38 -3.10
N TYR A 7 21.62 14.22 -4.12
CA TYR A 7 20.39 14.28 -4.92
C TYR A 7 20.08 12.96 -5.64
N SER A 8 21.10 12.27 -6.15
CA SER A 8 20.92 10.97 -6.80
C SER A 8 20.43 9.89 -5.82
N ILE A 9 20.95 9.87 -4.59
CA ILE A 9 20.52 8.94 -3.54
C ILE A 9 19.09 9.26 -3.12
N THR A 10 18.79 10.54 -2.86
CA THR A 10 17.45 10.97 -2.51
C THR A 10 16.44 10.59 -3.58
N ARG A 11 16.77 10.78 -4.86
CA ARG A 11 15.89 10.38 -5.97
C ARG A 11 15.61 8.87 -5.94
N LYS A 12 16.64 8.03 -5.80
CA LYS A 12 16.47 6.57 -5.73
C LYS A 12 15.60 6.16 -4.55
N LEU A 13 15.81 6.76 -3.38
CA LEU A 13 14.99 6.51 -2.20
C LEU A 13 13.52 6.84 -2.46
N ARG A 14 13.22 8.03 -3.00
CA ARG A 14 11.84 8.43 -3.31
C ARG A 14 11.19 7.56 -4.38
N GLN A 15 11.97 7.05 -5.35
CA GLN A 15 11.47 6.10 -6.34
C GLN A 15 11.09 4.77 -5.69
N ALA A 16 11.96 4.21 -4.85
CA ALA A 16 11.68 2.97 -4.13
C ALA A 16 10.47 3.12 -3.19
N GLU A 17 10.34 4.24 -2.48
CA GLU A 17 9.16 4.53 -1.66
C GLU A 17 7.88 4.57 -2.51
N GLY A 18 7.95 5.19 -3.71
CA GLY A 18 6.84 5.24 -4.66
C GLY A 18 6.43 3.85 -5.15
N GLU A 19 7.39 2.99 -5.48
CA GLU A 19 7.11 1.60 -5.88
C GLU A 19 6.45 0.80 -4.76
N LEU A 20 6.85 1.00 -3.51
CA LEU A 20 6.22 0.33 -2.37
C LEU A 20 4.79 0.84 -2.11
N VAL A 21 4.47 2.09 -2.46
CA VAL A 21 3.09 2.61 -2.35
C VAL A 21 2.25 2.09 -3.50
N TYR A 22 2.81 2.06 -4.71
CA TYR A 22 2.17 1.47 -5.87
C TYR A 22 1.83 -0.01 -5.64
N SER A 23 2.77 -0.80 -5.10
CA SER A 23 2.51 -2.22 -4.82
C SER A 23 1.43 -2.42 -3.76
N LEU A 24 1.34 -1.52 -2.77
CA LEU A 24 0.27 -1.52 -1.79
C LEU A 24 -1.08 -1.19 -2.42
N ASP A 25 -1.14 -0.22 -3.33
CA ASP A 25 -2.36 0.13 -4.07
C ASP A 25 -2.86 -1.09 -4.88
N VAL A 26 -1.98 -1.72 -5.66
CA VAL A 26 -2.32 -2.94 -6.42
C VAL A 26 -2.72 -4.11 -5.51
N PHE A 27 -2.12 -4.23 -4.32
CA PHE A 27 -2.57 -5.21 -3.34
C PHE A 27 -3.99 -4.92 -2.82
N GLY A 28 -4.37 -3.66 -2.77
CA GLY A 28 -5.74 -3.24 -2.49
C GLY A 28 -6.74 -3.75 -3.52
N ASP A 29 -6.39 -3.71 -4.82
CA ASP A 29 -7.23 -4.32 -5.87
C ASP A 29 -7.37 -5.83 -5.66
N HIS A 30 -6.28 -6.50 -5.30
CA HIS A 30 -6.32 -7.92 -4.96
C HIS A 30 -7.25 -8.21 -3.77
N ILE A 31 -7.21 -7.37 -2.72
CA ILE A 31 -8.14 -7.47 -1.59
C ILE A 31 -9.59 -7.25 -2.05
N ALA A 32 -9.84 -6.22 -2.87
CA ALA A 32 -11.17 -5.93 -3.38
C ALA A 32 -11.77 -7.10 -4.14
N GLU A 33 -10.99 -7.74 -5.01
CA GLU A 33 -11.37 -8.95 -5.73
C GLU A 33 -11.62 -10.13 -4.77
N ARG A 34 -10.69 -10.39 -3.84
CA ARG A 34 -10.77 -11.48 -2.86
C ARG A 34 -12.03 -11.39 -1.98
N GLU A 35 -12.37 -10.19 -1.53
CA GLU A 35 -13.50 -9.92 -0.63
C GLU A 35 -14.81 -9.62 -1.40
N GLY A 36 -14.77 -9.51 -2.73
CA GLY A 36 -15.94 -9.24 -3.57
C GLY A 36 -16.49 -7.82 -3.43
N TYR A 37 -15.63 -6.84 -3.19
CA TYR A 37 -16.00 -5.43 -3.11
C TYR A 37 -16.42 -4.89 -4.48
N LYS A 38 -17.41 -3.99 -4.49
CA LYS A 38 -18.00 -3.45 -5.73
C LYS A 38 -17.69 -1.99 -6.00
N SER A 39 -17.21 -1.26 -5.00
CA SER A 39 -17.13 0.19 -5.02
C SER A 39 -15.84 0.75 -4.43
N VAL A 40 -14.95 -0.11 -3.96
CA VAL A 40 -13.66 0.29 -3.39
C VAL A 40 -12.58 -0.55 -4.05
N GLU A 41 -11.50 0.12 -4.43
CA GLU A 41 -10.33 -0.41 -5.13
C GLU A 41 -9.08 0.22 -4.49
N GLY A 42 -7.91 -0.27 -4.82
CA GLY A 42 -6.65 0.32 -4.39
C GLY A 42 -6.52 0.49 -2.87
N ILE A 43 -5.90 1.59 -2.47
CA ILE A 43 -5.79 1.99 -1.05
C ILE A 43 -7.16 2.10 -0.34
N GLU A 44 -8.25 2.44 -1.04
CA GLU A 44 -9.57 2.51 -0.40
C GLU A 44 -10.09 1.13 0.00
N ALA A 45 -9.84 0.11 -0.82
CA ALA A 45 -10.15 -1.28 -0.48
C ALA A 45 -9.37 -1.75 0.76
N ILE A 46 -8.10 -1.34 0.89
CA ILE A 46 -7.29 -1.60 2.09
C ILE A 46 -7.93 -0.95 3.32
N HIS A 47 -8.25 0.33 3.25
CA HIS A 47 -8.87 1.03 4.37
C HIS A 47 -10.18 0.37 4.78
N PHE A 48 -11.03 0.05 3.81
CA PHE A 48 -12.31 -0.60 4.04
C PHE A 48 -12.11 -1.97 4.70
N TYR A 49 -11.18 -2.77 4.19
CA TYR A 49 -10.84 -4.07 4.73
C TYR A 49 -10.36 -3.99 6.18
N LEU A 50 -9.43 -3.10 6.50
CA LEU A 50 -8.90 -2.94 7.87
C LEU A 50 -9.98 -2.48 8.87
N ILE A 51 -10.87 -1.57 8.44
CA ILE A 51 -12.01 -1.11 9.26
C ILE A 51 -12.90 -2.30 9.62
N HIS A 52 -13.24 -3.16 8.66
CA HIS A 52 -14.15 -4.28 8.89
C HIS A 52 -13.47 -5.44 9.62
N LYS A 53 -12.21 -5.75 9.30
CA LYS A 53 -11.45 -6.84 9.92
C LYS A 53 -11.16 -6.59 11.40
N PHE A 54 -10.73 -5.37 11.73
CA PHE A 54 -10.27 -5.03 13.08
C PHE A 54 -11.25 -4.15 13.87
N ASN A 55 -12.37 -3.74 13.27
CA ASN A 55 -13.33 -2.81 13.86
C ASN A 55 -12.70 -1.47 14.32
N TRP A 56 -11.66 -1.03 13.63
CA TRP A 56 -10.99 0.24 13.93
C TRP A 56 -11.77 1.43 13.37
N GLN A 57 -11.59 2.60 14.00
CA GLN A 57 -12.26 3.81 13.52
C GLN A 57 -11.76 4.21 12.12
N PRO A 58 -12.66 4.60 11.19
CA PRO A 58 -12.27 5.02 9.85
C PRO A 58 -11.27 6.17 9.82
N SER A 59 -11.38 7.12 10.76
CA SER A 59 -10.45 8.25 10.88
C SER A 59 -9.04 7.79 11.24
N ALA A 60 -8.90 6.79 12.12
CA ALA A 60 -7.61 6.22 12.49
C ALA A 60 -6.98 5.47 11.32
N VAL A 61 -7.76 4.60 10.66
CA VAL A 61 -7.26 3.81 9.52
C VAL A 61 -6.87 4.70 8.34
N LYS A 62 -7.71 5.68 7.97
CA LYS A 62 -7.40 6.63 6.90
C LYS A 62 -6.24 7.60 7.23
N GLY A 63 -5.88 7.71 8.51
CA GLY A 63 -4.75 8.51 8.97
C GLY A 63 -3.43 7.75 9.05
N MET A 64 -3.43 6.43 8.79
CA MET A 64 -2.22 5.61 8.82
C MET A 64 -1.29 5.96 7.66
N SER A 65 0.01 5.89 7.92
CA SER A 65 0.99 6.01 6.85
C SER A 65 0.98 4.75 5.96
N PHE A 66 1.44 4.85 4.72
CA PHE A 66 1.60 3.67 3.86
C PHE A 66 2.58 2.64 4.44
N GLU A 67 3.53 3.07 5.27
CA GLU A 67 4.44 2.18 5.98
C GLU A 67 3.70 1.35 7.04
N ASP A 68 2.84 2.00 7.84
CA ASP A 68 2.02 1.31 8.83
C ASP A 68 1.04 0.33 8.17
N LEU A 69 0.41 0.74 7.06
CA LEU A 69 -0.48 -0.13 6.29
C LEU A 69 0.26 -1.38 5.78
N ARG A 70 1.46 -1.22 5.21
CA ARG A 70 2.31 -2.34 4.79
C ARG A 70 2.71 -3.24 5.95
N PHE A 71 3.04 -2.65 7.10
CA PHE A 71 3.39 -3.41 8.31
C PHE A 71 2.21 -4.25 8.80
N ILE A 72 1.01 -3.66 8.90
CA ILE A 72 -0.20 -4.36 9.35
C ILE A 72 -0.57 -5.51 8.39
N LEU A 73 -0.36 -5.32 7.09
CA LEU A 73 -0.67 -6.29 6.04
C LEU A 73 0.49 -7.25 5.72
N SER A 74 1.60 -7.21 6.46
CA SER A 74 2.82 -7.95 6.10
C SER A 74 2.61 -9.45 5.94
N GLU A 75 1.80 -10.04 6.81
CA GLU A 75 1.47 -11.47 6.78
C GLU A 75 0.54 -11.82 5.61
N GLU A 76 -0.36 -10.92 5.22
CA GLU A 76 -1.27 -11.16 4.09
C GLU A 76 -0.60 -10.94 2.75
N MET A 77 0.37 -10.03 2.70
CA MET A 77 1.21 -9.83 1.52
C MET A 77 2.27 -10.93 1.38
N HIS A 78 2.41 -11.84 2.34
CA HIS A 78 3.39 -12.91 2.28
C HIS A 78 3.10 -13.86 1.11
N GLY A 79 4.06 -13.97 0.19
CA GLY A 79 3.92 -14.79 -1.02
C GLY A 79 3.06 -14.16 -2.12
N TRP A 80 2.50 -12.98 -1.89
CA TRP A 80 1.84 -12.20 -2.93
C TRP A 80 2.87 -11.47 -3.79
N THR A 81 2.61 -11.43 -5.09
CA THR A 81 3.44 -10.74 -6.08
C THR A 81 2.57 -9.89 -6.99
N LEU A 82 3.13 -8.81 -7.51
CA LEU A 82 2.44 -7.97 -8.49
C LEU A 82 1.94 -8.82 -9.68
N PRO A 83 0.70 -8.61 -10.14
CA PRO A 83 0.20 -9.22 -11.36
C PRO A 83 1.00 -8.72 -12.57
N LYS A 84 1.02 -9.49 -13.67
CA LYS A 84 1.85 -9.19 -14.84
C LYS A 84 1.52 -7.86 -15.49
N GLU A 85 0.26 -7.45 -15.38
CA GLU A 85 -0.29 -6.21 -15.90
C GLU A 85 0.20 -4.98 -15.10
N ALA A 86 0.74 -5.20 -13.89
CA ALA A 86 1.26 -4.20 -12.97
C ALA A 86 2.80 -4.21 -12.85
N LEU A 87 3.50 -4.91 -13.76
CA LEU A 87 4.96 -4.98 -13.83
C LEU A 87 5.55 -4.00 -14.86
#